data_AF-A0A5P0JK93-F1
#
_entry.id   AF-A0A5P0JK93-F1
#
_cell.length_a   1.000
_cell.length_b   1.000
_cell.length_c   1.000
_cell.angle_alpha   90.00
_cell.angle_beta   90.00
_cell.angle_gamma   90.00
#
_symmetry.space_group_name_H-M   'P 1'
#
loop_
_entity.id
_entity.type
_entity.pdbx_description
1 polymer ?
#
loop_
_entity_poly.entity_id
_entity_poly.type
_entity_poly.pdbx_seq_one_letter_code
_entity_poly.pdbx_strand_id
1 'polypeptide(L)'
;MNLLIDNWIPVRPRNGGKVQIINLQSLYCSRDQWRLSLPRDDMELAALALLVCIGQIIDPAKDDVEFRHRIMNPLTEDEFQQLIAPWIDMFYLNHAEHPFMQTKGVKANDVTPMEKLLA
;
A
#
# COMPACT_ATOMS: atom_id res chain seq x y z
N MET A 1 -10.60 4.22 -5.90
CA MET A 1 -9.56 3.74 -4.98
C MET A 1 -8.34 3.37 -5.79
N ASN A 2 -7.27 4.13 -5.61
CA ASN A 2 -5.93 3.85 -6.11
C ASN A 2 -4.99 3.63 -4.92
N LEU A 3 -4.23 2.52 -4.91
CA LEU A 3 -3.40 2.15 -3.75
C LEU A 3 -2.22 3.11 -3.50
N LEU A 4 -1.80 3.92 -4.48
CA LEU A 4 -0.69 4.87 -4.31
C LEU A 4 -1.15 6.26 -3.85
N ILE A 5 -2.45 6.57 -4.02
CA ILE A 5 -3.01 7.92 -3.82
C ILE A 5 -3.99 7.98 -2.65
N ASP A 6 -4.97 7.07 -2.62
CA ASP A 6 -6.09 7.13 -1.69
C ASP A 6 -5.74 6.55 -0.32
N ASN A 7 -6.51 6.93 0.71
CA ASN A 7 -6.35 6.38 2.05
C ASN A 7 -6.92 4.95 2.11
N TRP A 8 -6.07 3.96 2.37
CA TRP A 8 -6.48 2.56 2.54
C TRP A 8 -5.70 1.79 3.60
N ILE A 9 -4.58 2.32 4.10
CA ILE A 9 -3.66 1.61 5.00
C ILE A 9 -4.15 1.76 6.44
N PRO A 10 -4.62 0.68 7.11
CA PRO A 10 -5.12 0.76 8.48
C PRO A 10 -3.97 0.72 9.47
N VAL A 11 -3.77 1.83 10.19
CA VAL A 11 -2.67 1.98 11.14
C VAL A 11 -3.14 2.54 12.47
N ARG A 12 -2.30 2.37 13.50
CA ARG A 12 -2.37 3.11 14.76
C ARG A 12 -0.98 3.63 15.15
N PRO A 13 -0.87 4.71 15.93
CA PRO A 13 0.42 5.16 16.43
C PRO A 13 1.11 4.07 17.25
N ARG A 14 2.44 3.98 17.15
CA ARG A 14 3.25 2.96 17.85
C ARG A 14 3.00 2.92 19.36
N ASN A 15 2.80 4.08 19.98
CA ASN A 15 2.60 4.22 21.42
C ASN A 15 1.14 4.01 21.87
N GLY A 16 0.30 3.49 20.98
CA GLY A 16 -1.14 3.35 21.22
C GLY A 16 -1.93 4.54 20.70
N GLY A 17 -3.24 4.35 20.51
CA GLY A 17 -4.12 5.36 19.94
C GLY A 17 -5.28 4.72 19.17
N LYS A 18 -6.14 5.57 18.62
CA LYS A 18 -7.23 5.14 17.73
C LYS A 18 -6.66 4.69 16.38
N VAL A 19 -7.34 3.72 15.77
CA VAL A 19 -7.07 3.32 14.39
C VAL A 19 -7.43 4.46 13.45
N GLN A 20 -6.60 4.66 12.44
CA GLN A 20 -6.79 5.63 11.37
C GLN A 20 -6.42 5.01 10.02
N ILE A 21 -6.99 5.55 8.94
CA ILE A 21 -6.71 5.11 7.58
C ILE A 21 -5.88 6.18 6.89
N ILE A 22 -4.67 5.84 6.47
CA ILE A 22 -3.72 6.75 5.81
C ILE A 22 -3.47 6.32 4.36
N ASN A 23 -2.87 7.22 3.57
CA ASN A 23 -2.33 6.91 2.24
C ASN A 23 -0.83 6.57 2.32
N LEU A 24 -0.29 6.13 1.18
CA LEU A 24 1.11 5.73 1.06
C LEU A 24 2.08 6.91 1.22
N GLN A 25 1.73 8.11 0.73
CA GLN A 25 2.55 9.32 0.93
C GLN A 25 2.76 9.63 2.41
N SER A 26 1.68 9.60 3.20
CA SER A 26 1.75 9.85 4.65
C SER A 26 2.64 8.84 5.37
N LEU A 27 2.70 7.60 4.86
CA LEU A 27 3.58 6.56 5.39
C LEU A 27 5.05 6.79 5.02
N TYR A 28 5.34 7.20 3.78
CA TYR A 28 6.71 7.36 3.26
C TYR A 28 7.38 8.70 3.61
N CYS A 29 6.58 9.74 3.84
CA CYS A 29 7.09 11.13 3.95
C CYS A 29 6.98 11.71 5.37
N SER A 30 6.50 10.94 6.35
CA SER A 30 6.38 11.38 7.75
C SER A 30 7.38 10.68 8.67
N ARG A 31 7.74 11.34 9.78
CA ARG A 31 8.49 10.74 10.90
C ARG A 31 7.58 10.03 11.91
N ASP A 32 6.27 10.06 11.69
CA ASP A 32 5.30 9.38 12.54
C ASP A 32 5.54 7.88 12.56
N GLN A 33 5.51 7.28 13.76
CA GLN A 33 5.73 5.86 13.92
C GLN A 33 4.40 5.12 13.91
N TRP A 34 4.12 4.46 12.78
CA TRP A 34 2.90 3.66 12.58
C TRP A 34 3.12 2.18 12.85
N ARG A 35 2.03 1.49 13.21
CA ARG A 35 1.91 0.03 13.17
C ARG A 35 0.60 -0.33 12.47
N LEU A 36 0.61 -1.41 11.69
CA LEU A 36 -0.61 -1.99 11.17
C LEU A 36 -1.57 -2.33 12.32
N SER A 37 -2.87 -2.24 12.03
CA SER A 37 -3.92 -2.50 13.00
C SER A 37 -5.14 -3.08 12.30
N LEU A 38 -5.14 -4.39 12.10
CA LEU A 38 -6.28 -5.17 11.62
C LEU A 38 -6.73 -6.18 12.69
N PRO A 39 -7.98 -6.68 12.61
CA PRO A 39 -8.48 -7.67 13.57
C PRO A 39 -7.88 -9.08 13.39
N ARG A 40 -7.08 -9.32 12.35
CA ARG A 40 -6.45 -10.62 12.07
C ARG A 40 -4.98 -10.43 11.68
N ASP A 41 -4.08 -11.19 12.31
CA ASP A 41 -2.64 -11.09 12.08
C ASP A 41 -2.23 -11.53 10.66
N ASP A 42 -2.94 -12.48 10.05
CA ASP A 42 -2.69 -12.92 8.68
C ASP A 42 -2.99 -11.80 7.66
N MET A 43 -4.01 -11.00 7.92
CA MET A 43 -4.34 -9.82 7.11
C MET A 43 -3.39 -8.66 7.38
N GLU A 44 -2.83 -8.51 8.59
CA GLU A 44 -1.71 -7.61 8.82
C GLU A 44 -0.47 -8.04 8.02
N LEU A 45 -0.16 -9.34 8.00
CA LEU A 45 0.96 -9.87 7.23
C LEU A 45 0.74 -9.69 5.72
N ALA A 46 -0.47 -9.93 5.21
CA ALA A 46 -0.81 -9.68 3.82
C ALA A 46 -0.69 -8.19 3.45
N ALA A 47 -1.15 -7.29 4.32
CA ALA A 47 -1.01 -5.84 4.13
C ALA A 47 0.47 -5.42 4.11
N LEU A 48 1.28 -5.93 5.04
CA LEU A 48 2.72 -5.69 5.07
C LEU A 48 3.40 -6.19 3.80
N ALA A 49 3.09 -7.43 3.37
CA ALA A 49 3.65 -8.01 2.16
C ALA A 49 3.30 -7.17 0.92
N LEU A 50 2.06 -6.69 0.81
CA LEU A 50 1.64 -5.82 -0.28
C LEU A 50 2.39 -4.47 -0.26
N LEU A 51 2.54 -3.84 0.91
CA LEU A 51 3.32 -2.60 1.05
C LEU A 51 4.79 -2.80 0.66
N VAL A 52 5.40 -3.93 1.05
CA VAL A 52 6.77 -4.29 0.65
C VAL A 52 6.87 -4.47 -0.87
N CYS A 53 5.92 -5.18 -1.50
CA CYS A 53 5.90 -5.36 -2.95
C CYS A 53 5.77 -4.03 -3.70
N ILE A 54 4.93 -3.11 -3.21
CA ILE A 54 4.80 -1.76 -3.77
C ILE A 54 6.13 -1.00 -3.62
N GLY A 55 6.70 -0.96 -2.41
CA GLY A 55 7.97 -0.29 -2.14
C GLY A 55 9.12 -0.79 -3.02
N GLN A 56 9.17 -2.10 -3.26
CA GLN A 56 10.21 -2.74 -4.07
C GLN A 56 10.21 -2.29 -5.53
N ILE A 57 9.05 -1.94 -6.11
CA ILE A 57 8.96 -1.51 -7.50
C ILE A 57 9.05 0.01 -7.66
N ILE A 58 8.57 0.79 -6.68
CA ILE A 58 8.56 2.25 -6.79
C ILE A 58 9.89 2.87 -6.31
N ASP A 59 10.56 2.27 -5.33
CA ASP A 59 11.70 2.91 -4.66
C ASP A 59 12.85 1.95 -4.25
N PRO A 60 13.40 1.14 -5.15
CA PRO A 60 14.62 0.39 -4.86
C PRO A 60 15.82 1.35 -4.70
N ALA A 61 16.51 1.27 -3.56
CA ALA A 61 17.74 2.03 -3.34
C ALA A 61 18.85 1.56 -4.31
N LYS A 62 19.64 2.49 -4.83
CA LYS A 62 20.73 2.19 -5.77
C LYS A 62 21.94 1.54 -5.11
N ASP A 63 22.11 1.76 -3.81
CA ASP A 63 23.20 1.24 -2.99
C ASP A 63 22.82 1.20 -1.50
N ASP A 64 23.68 0.55 -0.70
CA ASP A 64 23.50 0.44 0.74
C ASP A 64 23.52 1.78 1.49
N VAL A 65 24.17 2.80 0.92
CA VAL A 65 24.27 4.13 1.57
C VAL A 65 22.92 4.82 1.48
N GLU A 66 22.30 4.83 0.31
CA GLU A 66 20.96 5.33 0.08
C GLU A 66 19.92 4.53 0.87
N PHE A 67 20.04 3.19 0.92
CA PHE A 67 19.16 2.35 1.73
C PHE A 67 19.16 2.76 3.21
N ARG A 68 20.35 2.87 3.83
CA ARG A 68 20.48 3.29 5.23
C ARG A 68 19.99 4.73 5.44
N HIS A 69 20.20 5.61 4.46
CA HIS A 69 19.75 6.99 4.53
C HIS A 69 18.21 7.08 4.58
N ARG A 70 17.51 6.38 3.68
CA ARG A 70 16.04 6.40 3.58
C ARG A 70 15.32 5.76 4.76
N ILE A 71 15.96 4.79 5.44
CA ILE A 71 15.44 4.26 6.71
C ILE A 71 15.38 5.35 7.80
N MET A 72 16.37 6.24 7.84
CA MET A 72 16.48 7.25 8.91
C MET A 72 15.81 8.59 8.56
N ASN A 73 15.62 8.84 7.28
CA ASN A 73 15.13 10.10 6.74
C ASN A 73 13.98 9.80 5.76
N PRO A 74 12.74 10.12 6.13
CA PRO A 74 11.61 10.04 5.22
C PRO A 74 11.85 10.85 3.96
N LEU A 75 11.24 10.43 2.87
CA LEU A 75 11.27 11.17 1.60
C LEU A 75 10.55 12.51 1.74
N THR A 76 10.87 13.44 0.86
CA THR A 76 10.00 14.59 0.59
C THR A 76 8.79 14.16 -0.22
N GLU A 77 7.69 14.93 -0.14
CA GLU A 77 6.49 14.64 -0.94
C GLU A 77 6.77 14.70 -2.44
N ASP A 78 7.62 15.64 -2.89
CA ASP A 78 8.01 15.77 -4.30
C ASP A 78 8.78 14.55 -4.81
N GLU A 79 9.72 14.01 -4.02
CA GLU A 79 10.41 12.77 -4.35
C GLU A 79 9.43 11.60 -4.44
N PHE A 80 8.51 11.49 -3.48
CA PHE A 80 7.50 10.44 -3.50
C PHE A 80 6.60 10.52 -4.74
N GLN A 81 6.12 11.73 -5.10
CA GLN A 81 5.30 11.94 -6.28
C GLN A 81 6.03 11.54 -7.58
N GLN A 82 7.33 11.85 -7.69
CA GLN A 82 8.14 11.43 -8.84
C GLN A 82 8.29 9.91 -8.92
N LEU A 83 8.49 9.25 -7.78
CA LEU A 83 8.66 7.79 -7.72
C LEU A 83 7.39 7.04 -8.12
N ILE A 84 6.21 7.52 -7.71
CA ILE A 84 4.94 6.83 -8.00
C ILE A 84 4.37 7.13 -9.39
N ALA A 85 4.74 8.27 -10.01
CA ALA A 85 4.10 8.75 -11.23
C ALA A 85 4.00 7.71 -12.37
N PRO A 86 5.04 6.88 -12.65
CA PRO A 86 4.95 5.85 -13.69
C PRO A 86 4.02 4.68 -13.36
N TRP A 87 3.62 4.53 -12.09
CA TRP A 87 2.95 3.34 -11.57
C TRP A 87 1.46 3.56 -11.28
N ILE A 88 0.99 4.81 -11.21
CA ILE A 88 -0.36 5.18 -10.77
C ILE A 88 -1.44 4.35 -11.48
N ASP A 89 -1.36 4.20 -12.80
CA ASP A 89 -2.39 3.54 -13.60
C ASP A 89 -2.57 2.05 -13.26
N MET A 90 -1.53 1.38 -12.76
CA MET A 90 -1.56 -0.05 -12.45
C MET A 90 -2.19 -0.39 -11.09
N PHE A 91 -2.42 0.62 -10.24
CA PHE A 91 -2.88 0.42 -8.86
C PHE A 91 -4.33 0.85 -8.63
N TYR A 92 -5.13 0.97 -9.69
CA TYR A 92 -6.58 1.21 -9.57
C TYR A 92 -7.34 -0.08 -9.25
N LEU A 93 -8.02 -0.14 -8.11
CA LEU A 93 -8.90 -1.27 -7.77
C LEU A 93 -10.03 -1.43 -8.78
N ASN A 94 -10.60 -0.31 -9.21
CA ASN A 94 -11.59 -0.23 -10.28
C ASN A 94 -10.98 0.53 -11.45
N HIS A 95 -10.64 -0.19 -12.52
CA HIS A 95 -10.11 0.37 -13.75
C HIS A 95 -10.89 -0.15 -14.97
N ALA A 96 -10.89 0.62 -16.06
CA ALA A 96 -11.60 0.25 -17.28
C ALA A 96 -11.06 -1.07 -17.87
N GLU A 97 -9.74 -1.16 -18.01
CA GLU A 97 -9.05 -2.27 -18.69
C GLU A 97 -8.25 -3.17 -17.74
N HIS A 98 -7.43 -2.58 -16.86
CA HIS A 98 -6.53 -3.27 -15.93
C HIS A 98 -6.89 -3.09 -14.44
N PRO A 99 -8.01 -3.63 -13.94
CA PRO A 99 -8.33 -3.55 -12.51
C PRO A 99 -7.30 -4.32 -11.67
N PHE A 100 -6.83 -3.71 -10.58
CA PHE A 100 -5.76 -4.24 -9.73
C PHE A 100 -6.08 -5.67 -9.27
N MET A 101 -5.17 -6.60 -9.60
CA MET A 101 -5.23 -8.03 -9.30
C MET A 101 -6.55 -8.72 -9.72
N GLN A 102 -7.19 -8.23 -10.78
CA GLN A 102 -8.45 -8.76 -11.28
C GLN A 102 -8.40 -8.99 -12.80
N THR A 103 -9.36 -9.74 -13.32
CA THR A 103 -9.52 -9.97 -14.76
C THR A 103 -10.89 -9.44 -15.20
N LYS A 104 -10.93 -8.64 -16.26
CA LYS A 104 -12.18 -8.14 -16.84
C LYS A 104 -12.90 -9.24 -17.62
N GLY A 105 -14.23 -9.17 -17.64
CA GLY A 105 -15.06 -10.05 -18.48
C GLY A 105 -15.12 -11.51 -18.01
N VAL A 106 -14.90 -11.78 -16.71
CA VAL A 106 -15.06 -13.11 -16.13
C VAL A 106 -16.49 -13.61 -16.35
N LYS A 107 -16.63 -14.80 -16.93
CA LYS A 107 -17.92 -15.49 -17.04
C LYS A 107 -18.12 -16.37 -15.81
N ALA A 108 -19.15 -16.07 -15.03
CA ALA A 108 -19.53 -16.85 -13.86
C ALA A 108 -21.06 -17.02 -13.84
N ASN A 109 -21.52 -18.18 -13.39
CA ASN A 109 -22.96 -18.45 -13.26
C ASN A 109 -23.57 -17.63 -12.12
N ASP A 110 -22.83 -17.49 -11.01
CA ASP A 110 -23.24 -16.77 -9.81
C ASP A 110 -22.10 -15.90 -9.26
N VAL A 111 -22.45 -14.90 -8.46
CA VAL A 111 -21.48 -14.06 -7.75
C VAL A 111 -20.94 -14.84 -6.55
N THR A 112 -19.61 -14.99 -6.47
CA THR A 112 -18.95 -15.65 -5.33
C THR A 112 -18.94 -14.71 -4.12
N PRO A 113 -19.39 -15.13 -2.92
CA PRO A 113 -19.36 -14.30 -1.72
C PRO A 113 -17.95 -13.93 -1.25
N MET A 114 -17.79 -12.77 -0.63
CA MET A 114 -16.50 -12.25 -0.14
C MET A 114 -15.84 -13.13 0.94
N GLU A 115 -16.63 -13.91 1.67
CA GLU A 115 -16.13 -14.86 2.68
C GLU A 115 -15.10 -15.84 2.10
N LYS A 116 -15.18 -16.14 0.79
CA LYS A 116 -14.21 -17.01 0.11
C LYS A 116 -12.80 -16.43 0.01
N LEU A 117 -12.65 -15.11 0.16
CA LEU A 117 -11.34 -14.44 0.21
C LEU A 117 -10.80 -14.30 1.64
N LEU A 118 -11.61 -14.64 2.66
CA LEU A 118 -11.28 -14.53 4.08
C LEU A 118 -11.14 -15.90 4.76
N ALA A 119 -11.32 -16.99 4.01
CA ALA A 119 -11.32 -18.37 4.48
C ALA A 119 -9.93 -18.87 4.84
#